data_AF-A0A6S7I521-F1
#
_entry.id   AF-A0A6S7I521-F1
#
_cell.length_a   1.000
_cell.length_b   1.000
_cell.length_c   1.000
_cell.angle_alpha   90.00
_cell.angle_beta   90.00
_cell.angle_gamma   90.00
#
_symmetry.space_group_name_H-M   'P 1'
#
loop_
_entity.id
_entity.type
_entity.pdbx_description
1 polymer ?
#
loop_
_entity_poly.entity_id
_entity_poly.type
_entity_poly.pdbx_seq_one_letter_code
_entity_poly.pdbx_strand_id
1 'polypeptide(L)'
;MPDAGLIRACFNTIPESWSCKATAQLVLVNQLLAEKSFKKEIKHRFFAKENDWGFSIFKNWNEILNTENGFLVNDTIIVEAHVVAEAPHGVA
;
A
#
# COMPACT_ATOMS: atom_id res chain seq x y z
N MET A 1 -4.85 -15.26 2.79
CA MET A 1 -4.92 -14.30 3.91
C MET A 1 -5.32 -12.95 3.31
N PRO A 2 -6.57 -12.50 3.51
CA PRO A 2 -7.12 -11.34 2.79
C PRO A 2 -6.69 -9.97 3.35
N ASP A 3 -5.95 -9.93 4.47
CA ASP A 3 -5.68 -8.70 5.22
C ASP A 3 -4.36 -7.99 4.87
N ALA A 4 -3.63 -8.50 3.89
CA ALA A 4 -2.29 -8.02 3.54
C ALA A 4 -2.33 -6.98 2.41
N GLY A 5 -1.91 -5.75 2.71
CA GLY A 5 -1.56 -4.75 1.70
C GLY A 5 -0.06 -4.87 1.40
N LEU A 6 0.31 -5.26 0.18
CA LEU A 6 1.69 -5.47 -0.25
C LEU A 6 2.08 -4.48 -1.34
N ILE A 7 3.18 -3.76 -1.16
CA ILE A 7 3.79 -2.95 -2.22
C ILE A 7 5.13 -3.61 -2.58
N ARG A 8 5.26 -4.00 -3.85
CA ARG A 8 6.45 -4.66 -4.41
C ARG A 8 7.08 -3.77 -5.47
N ALA A 9 8.40 -3.60 -5.42
CA ALA A 9 9.14 -2.95 -6.49
C ALA A 9 9.18 -3.85 -7.76
N CYS A 10 8.66 -3.37 -8.89
CA CYS A 10 8.72 -4.06 -10.18
C CYS A 10 9.97 -3.64 -10.96
N PHE A 11 11.09 -4.31 -10.74
CA PHE A 11 12.25 -4.22 -11.63
C PHE A 11 12.54 -5.62 -12.20
N ASN A 12 12.49 -5.75 -13.53
CA ASN A 12 12.55 -7.05 -14.22
C ASN A 12 13.93 -7.74 -14.18
N THR A 13 15.00 -6.99 -13.87
CA THR A 13 16.39 -7.48 -13.70
C THR A 13 17.15 -6.40 -12.93
N ILE A 14 17.69 -6.69 -11.75
CA ILE A 14 18.29 -5.67 -10.87
C ILE A 14 19.66 -6.14 -10.34
N PRO A 15 20.73 -5.33 -10.47
CA PRO A 15 22.01 -5.62 -9.82
C PRO A 15 21.85 -5.57 -8.30
N GLU A 16 22.52 -6.44 -7.53
CA GLU A 16 22.37 -6.53 -6.06
C GLU A 16 22.55 -5.19 -5.31
N SER A 17 23.23 -4.22 -5.92
CA SER A 17 23.49 -2.88 -5.39
C SER A 17 22.35 -1.88 -5.54
N TRP A 18 21.22 -2.24 -6.16
CA TRP A 18 20.13 -1.29 -6.34
C TRP A 18 19.47 -0.93 -5.01
N SER A 19 19.10 0.35 -4.85
CA SER A 19 18.17 0.75 -3.79
C SER A 19 17.29 1.89 -4.26
N CYS A 20 16.04 1.88 -3.84
CA CYS A 20 15.07 2.92 -4.15
C CYS A 20 14.33 3.28 -2.86
N LYS A 21 14.43 4.53 -2.43
CA LYS A 21 13.59 5.02 -1.34
C LYS A 21 12.24 5.40 -1.92
N ALA A 22 11.16 4.84 -1.38
CA ALA A 22 9.82 5.21 -1.78
C ALA A 22 8.94 5.41 -0.55
N THR A 23 8.07 6.40 -0.66
CA THR A 23 6.96 6.61 0.25
C THR A 23 5.72 6.14 -0.47
N ALA A 24 4.89 5.33 0.17
CA ALA A 24 3.59 5.00 -0.36
C ALA A 24 2.51 5.24 0.70
N GLN A 25 1.40 5.83 0.28
CA GLN A 25 0.22 5.99 1.10
C GLN A 25 -0.87 5.09 0.53
N LEU A 26 -1.28 4.11 1.32
CA LEU A 26 -2.44 3.28 1.04
C LEU A 26 -3.66 3.91 1.71
N VAL A 27 -4.75 4.05 0.96
CA VAL A 27 -6.00 4.64 1.42
C VAL A 27 -7.13 3.64 1.19
N LEU A 28 -7.77 3.21 2.27
CA LEU A 28 -9.08 2.57 2.19
C LEU A 28 -10.14 3.68 2.10
N VAL A 29 -10.76 3.81 0.94
CA VAL A 29 -11.70 4.90 0.69
C VAL A 29 -13.01 4.60 1.40
N ASN A 30 -13.46 5.58 2.20
CA ASN A 30 -14.82 5.59 2.70
C ASN A 30 -15.71 6.22 1.63
N GLN A 31 -16.57 5.40 1.02
CA GLN A 31 -17.40 5.75 -0.13
C GLN A 31 -18.61 6.61 0.25
N LEU A 32 -18.94 6.72 1.55
CA LEU A 32 -19.99 7.60 2.05
C LEU A 32 -19.45 8.97 2.48
N LEU A 33 -18.30 8.98 3.16
CA LEU A 33 -17.69 10.18 3.72
C LEU A 33 -16.18 10.14 3.49
N ALA A 34 -15.70 10.83 2.45
CA ALA A 34 -14.29 10.80 2.04
C ALA A 34 -13.31 11.15 3.17
N GLU A 35 -13.69 12.03 4.10
CA GLU A 35 -12.91 12.41 5.28
C GLU A 35 -12.66 11.26 6.28
N LYS A 36 -13.54 10.24 6.30
CA LYS A 36 -13.42 9.04 7.13
C LYS A 36 -12.61 7.93 6.46
N SER A 37 -12.02 8.19 5.30
CA SER A 37 -11.13 7.25 4.63
C SER A 37 -9.95 6.93 5.53
N PHE A 38 -9.61 5.65 5.62
CA PHE A 38 -8.50 5.19 6.44
C PHE A 38 -7.21 5.25 5.63
N LYS A 39 -6.21 5.97 6.13
CA LYS A 39 -4.94 6.20 5.43
C LYS A 39 -3.79 5.61 6.24
N LYS A 40 -2.89 4.90 5.57
CA LYS A 40 -1.67 4.38 6.17
C LYS A 40 -0.49 4.66 5.26
N GLU A 41 0.53 5.30 5.82
CA GLU A 41 1.74 5.64 5.10
C GLU A 41 2.83 4.62 5.41
N ILE A 42 3.51 4.15 4.37
CA ILE A 42 4.78 3.45 4.45
C ILE A 42 5.87 4.33 3.89
N LYS A 43 7.02 4.33 4.57
CA LYS A 43 8.27 4.90 4.07
C LYS A 43 9.28 3.78 4.14
N HIS A 44 9.73 3.31 3.00
CA HIS A 44 10.67 2.20 2.94
C HIS A 44 11.78 2.45 1.92
N ARG A 45 12.96 1.94 2.23
CA ARG A 45 14.02 1.80 1.23
C ARG A 45 13.92 0.39 0.70
N PHE A 46 13.44 0.25 -0.53
CA PHE A 46 13.42 -1.01 -1.24
C PHE A 46 14.82 -1.33 -1.74
N PHE A 47 15.28 -2.56 -1.52
CA PHE A 47 16.55 -3.09 -2.03
C PHE A 47 16.42 -4.61 -2.24
N ALA A 48 17.43 -5.24 -2.84
CA ALA A 48 17.34 -6.64 -3.29
C ALA A 48 16.90 -7.66 -2.21
N LYS A 49 17.21 -7.43 -0.93
CA LYS A 49 16.84 -8.34 0.17
C LYS A 49 15.53 -7.96 0.89
N GLU A 50 15.04 -6.74 0.71
CA GLU A 50 13.77 -6.24 1.27
C GLU A 50 13.02 -5.50 0.15
N ASN A 51 12.52 -6.28 -0.82
CA ASN A 51 11.87 -5.78 -2.03
C ASN A 51 10.34 -5.67 -1.90
N ASP A 52 9.80 -6.08 -0.75
CA ASP A 52 8.42 -6.01 -0.37
C ASP A 52 8.26 -5.33 0.99
N TRP A 53 7.30 -4.41 1.09
CA TRP A 53 6.98 -3.75 2.34
C TRP A 53 5.49 -3.48 2.40
N GLY A 54 4.91 -3.54 3.61
CA GLY A 54 3.48 -3.49 3.77
C GLY A 54 3.05 -3.66 5.21
N PHE A 55 1.77 -3.96 5.41
CA PHE A 55 1.21 -4.22 6.72
C PHE A 55 0.57 -5.60 6.74
N SER A 56 0.93 -6.42 7.74
CA SER A 56 0.30 -7.73 7.95
C SER A 56 -1.20 -7.63 8.28
N ILE A 57 -1.61 -6.47 8.81
CA ILE A 57 -3.01 -6.11 9.06
C ILE A 57 -3.19 -4.65 8.66
N PHE A 58 -3.95 -4.41 7.59
CA PHE A 58 -4.25 -3.04 7.14
C PHE A 58 -5.33 -2.39 8.00
N LYS A 59 -6.49 -3.05 8.13
CA LYS A 59 -7.63 -2.69 8.98
C LYS A 59 -8.43 -3.97 9.29
N ASN A 60 -9.26 -3.96 10.34
CA ASN A 60 -10.02 -5.15 10.72
C ASN A 60 -11.10 -5.45 9.67
N TRP A 61 -11.14 -6.69 9.17
CA TRP A 61 -12.10 -7.14 8.17
C TRP A 61 -13.56 -6.91 8.58
N ASN A 62 -13.90 -7.12 9.86
CA ASN A 62 -15.25 -6.89 10.38
C ASN A 62 -15.64 -5.40 10.31
N GLU A 63 -14.67 -4.48 10.44
CA GLU A 63 -14.94 -3.05 10.29
C GLU A 63 -15.13 -2.67 8.82
N ILE A 64 -14.44 -3.34 7.90
CA ILE A 64 -14.56 -3.09 6.45
C ILE A 64 -15.91 -3.58 5.95
N LEU A 65 -16.34 -4.77 6.37
CA LEU A 65 -17.59 -5.40 5.93
C LEU A 65 -18.84 -4.76 6.53
N ASN A 66 -18.73 -4.01 7.63
CA ASN A 66 -19.87 -3.28 8.16
C ASN A 66 -20.23 -2.14 7.21
N THR A 67 -21.39 -2.26 6.55
CA THR A 67 -21.90 -1.28 5.58
C THR A 67 -22.16 0.09 6.22
N GLU A 68 -22.41 0.16 7.53
CA GLU A 68 -22.56 1.43 8.28
C GLU A 68 -21.26 2.22 8.36
N ASN A 69 -20.11 1.56 8.28
CA ASN A 69 -18.80 2.21 8.31
C ASN A 69 -18.45 2.88 6.97
N GLY A 70 -19.18 2.57 5.89
CA GLY A 70 -19.04 3.24 4.59
C GLY A 70 -17.84 2.80 3.74
N PHE A 71 -17.10 1.76 4.14
CA PHE A 71 -16.00 1.20 3.34
C PHE A 71 -16.48 0.22 2.27
N LEU A 72 -17.52 -0.55 2.56
CA LEU A 72 -18.19 -1.48 1.64
C LEU A 72 -19.50 -0.88 1.16
N VAL A 73 -19.61 -0.60 -0.14
CA VAL A 73 -20.84 -0.12 -0.79
C VAL A 73 -21.04 -0.93 -2.06
N ASN A 74 -22.25 -1.46 -2.27
CA ASN A 74 -22.58 -2.32 -3.42
C ASN A 74 -21.58 -3.48 -3.62
N ASP A 75 -21.24 -4.16 -2.52
CA ASP A 75 -20.26 -5.26 -2.49
C ASP A 75 -18.87 -4.89 -3.08
N THR A 76 -18.55 -3.60 -3.06
CA THR A 76 -17.32 -3.04 -3.62
C THR A 76 -16.54 -2.31 -2.54
N ILE A 77 -15.23 -2.52 -2.50
CA ILE A 77 -14.27 -1.81 -1.65
C ILE A 77 -13.28 -1.09 -2.58
N ILE A 78 -12.99 0.18 -2.29
CA ILE A 78 -12.03 0.97 -3.04
C ILE A 78 -10.76 1.18 -2.22
N VAL A 79 -9.62 0.82 -2.80
CA VAL A 79 -8.30 1.02 -2.21
C VAL A 79 -7.46 1.84 -3.19
N GLU A 80 -6.91 2.95 -2.72
CA GLU A 80 -6.00 3.80 -3.49
C GLU A 80 -4.58 3.65 -2.96
N ALA A 81 -3.60 3.74 -3.87
CA ALA A 81 -2.19 3.73 -3.54
C ALA A 81 -1.50 4.93 -4.18
N HIS A 82 -1.05 5.88 -3.35
CA HIS A 82 -0.23 7.00 -3.78
C HIS A 82 1.24 6.66 -3.53
N VAL A 83 2.02 6.42 -4.58
CA VAL A 83 3.42 6.04 -4.47
C VAL A 83 4.31 7.16 -4.99
N VAL A 84 5.27 7.57 -4.17
CA VAL A 84 6.32 8.53 -4.51
C VAL A 84 7.65 7.83 -4.34
N ALA A 85 8.32 7.53 -5.46
CA ALA A 85 9.64 6.93 -5.49
C ALA A 85 10.70 8.00 -5.78
N GLU A 86 11.79 7.99 -5.02
CA GLU A 86 13.00 8.76 -5.33
C GLU A 86 13.78 8.08 -6.48
N ALA A 87 14.67 8.81 -7.13
CA ALA A 87 15.54 8.24 -8.15
C ALA A 87 16.32 7.03 -7.56
N PRO A 88 16.31 5.86 -8.23
CA PRO A 88 16.97 4.69 -7.71
C PRO A 88 18.50 4.87 -7.82
N HIS A 89 19.21 4.34 -6.82
CA HIS A 89 20.66 4.37 -6.77
C HIS A 89 21.21 2.99 -7.14
N GLY A 90 22.38 2.93 -7.78
CA GLY A 90 23.03 1.65 -8.12
C GLY A 90 22.37 0.90 -9.28
N VAL A 91 21.59 1.62 -10.10
CA VAL A 91 21.03 1.13 -11.36
C VAL A 91 21.90 1.68 -12.48
N ALA A 92 22.54 0.80 -13.24
CA ALA A 92 23.30 1.14 -14.45
C ALA A 92 22.37 1.17 -15.67
#